data_AF-A0A7S2FES1-F1
#
_entry.id   AF-A0A7S2FES1-F1
#
_cell.length_a   1.000
_cell.length_b   1.000
_cell.length_c   1.000
_cell.angle_alpha   90.00
_cell.angle_beta   90.00
_cell.angle_gamma   90.00
#
_symmetry.space_group_name_H-M   'P 1'
#
loop_
_entity.id
_entity.type
_entity.pdbx_description
1 polymer ?
#
loop_
_entity_poly.entity_id
_entity_poly.type
_entity_poly.pdbx_seq_one_letter_code
_entity_poly.pdbx_strand_id
1 'polypeptide(L)'
;HVPDVACDFTSVKIEEVGKDIVRVSGGRGQPPTDMYKVCATIPDNWVSIQLMLIVGHNAADKARRTFETILARTRKILKGLKMDDFVETRFEAIGANHFNPNGDESGATEVVAKIGLKHKDRRAFGIYGRESVCCGVSMAQGTTGFGGTGVGGKSSEVLRVYSMLVPKTKLTCQVAVDDKRFEVAVPTQGGFPGSASQHVVGVPAEMPAGPYERVPLRLLCWARSGDKGNLANVALIARKPEYLPLLRHAVTAERVRQYFSRRVQGKVERFDMPGIGGMNFLLHEALGGGGMSTLHSDPLAKTFGQVLLLMEVDVPASWGLRARLSKL
;
A
#
# COMPACT_ATOMS: atom_id res chain seq x y z
N HIS A 1 -16.55 -6.26 20.49
CA HIS A 1 -17.58 -5.52 19.74
C HIS A 1 -16.95 -4.34 19.02
N VAL A 2 -17.13 -4.24 17.70
CA VAL A 2 -16.81 -3.00 16.97
C VAL A 2 -18.13 -2.21 16.90
N PRO A 3 -18.19 -0.96 17.37
CA PRO A 3 -19.42 -0.18 17.32
C PRO A 3 -19.82 0.09 15.86
N ASP A 4 -21.11 -0.11 15.53
CA ASP A 4 -21.67 0.26 14.22
C ASP A 4 -22.05 1.74 14.24
N VAL A 5 -21.06 2.60 14.02
CA VAL A 5 -21.19 4.06 14.00
C VAL A 5 -20.39 4.65 12.86
N ALA A 6 -20.77 5.85 12.42
CA ALA A 6 -19.89 6.71 11.64
C ALA A 6 -19.12 7.62 12.60
N CYS A 7 -17.79 7.61 12.54
CA CYS A 7 -16.95 8.41 13.43
C CYS A 7 -16.53 9.71 12.76
N ASP A 8 -16.63 10.82 13.50
CA ASP A 8 -16.00 12.08 13.20
C ASP A 8 -14.80 12.26 14.14
N PHE A 9 -13.61 12.29 13.54
CA PHE A 9 -12.34 12.46 14.25
C PHE A 9 -11.71 13.85 14.03
N THR A 10 -12.40 14.78 13.37
CA THR A 10 -11.83 16.09 13.01
C THR A 10 -11.42 16.90 14.23
N SER A 11 -12.17 16.78 15.33
CA SER A 11 -11.92 17.48 16.59
C SER A 11 -11.15 16.66 17.62
N VAL A 12 -10.60 15.50 17.25
CA VAL A 12 -9.84 14.65 18.18
C VAL A 12 -8.58 15.38 18.64
N LYS A 13 -8.35 15.38 19.95
CA LYS A 13 -7.14 15.88 20.60
C LYS A 13 -6.50 14.78 21.42
N ILE A 14 -5.18 14.84 21.54
CA ILE A 14 -4.39 13.95 22.39
C ILE A 14 -3.53 14.84 23.28
N GLU A 15 -3.72 14.73 24.59
CA GLU A 15 -3.02 15.50 25.61
C GLU A 15 -2.28 14.56 26.55
N GLU A 16 -0.98 14.80 26.77
CA GLU A 16 -0.23 14.07 27.80
C GLU A 16 -0.66 14.57 29.17
N VAL A 17 -1.16 13.67 30.02
CA VAL A 17 -1.69 13.99 31.36
C VAL A 17 -0.90 13.32 32.48
N GLY A 18 0.15 12.58 32.13
CA GLY A 18 1.05 11.89 33.05
C GLY A 18 2.04 11.02 32.28
N LYS A 19 3.03 10.47 32.98
CA LYS A 19 4.00 9.55 32.39
C LYS A 19 3.28 8.36 31.76
N ASP A 20 3.48 8.15 30.47
CA ASP A 20 2.86 7.07 29.69
C ASP A 20 1.31 7.10 29.68
N ILE A 21 0.70 8.27 29.95
CA ILE A 21 -0.76 8.44 30.00
C ILE A 21 -1.17 9.62 29.13
N VAL A 22 -2.06 9.34 28.17
CA VAL A 22 -2.66 10.37 27.32
C VAL A 22 -4.17 10.40 27.50
N ARG A 23 -4.73 11.61 27.55
CA ARG A 23 -6.18 11.84 27.41
C ARG A 23 -6.48 12.02 25.93
N VAL A 24 -7.37 11.19 25.40
CA VAL A 24 -7.95 11.34 24.07
C VAL A 24 -9.37 11.89 24.21
N SER A 25 -9.67 13.00 23.55
CA SER A 25 -10.99 13.66 23.62
C SER A 25 -11.42 14.19 22.25
N GLY A 26 -12.68 14.62 22.13
CA GLY A 26 -13.19 15.32 20.94
C GLY A 26 -13.68 14.44 19.78
N GLY A 27 -13.55 13.12 19.87
CA GLY A 27 -14.17 12.20 18.92
C GLY A 27 -15.69 12.17 19.07
N ARG A 28 -16.42 12.20 17.95
CA ARG A 28 -17.89 12.16 17.92
C ARG A 28 -18.38 10.97 17.10
N GLY A 29 -19.47 10.36 17.54
CA GLY A 29 -20.17 9.31 16.82
C GLY A 29 -21.44 9.84 16.19
N GLN A 30 -21.73 9.40 14.97
CA GLN A 30 -23.01 9.59 14.28
C GLN A 30 -23.69 8.22 14.09
N PRO A 31 -25.02 8.22 13.85
CA PRO A 31 -25.74 6.99 13.55
C PRO A 31 -25.08 6.19 12.41
N PRO A 32 -25.23 4.86 12.38
CA PRO A 32 -24.71 4.05 11.30
C PRO A 32 -25.41 4.36 9.97
N THR A 33 -24.84 3.82 8.89
CA THR A 33 -25.52 3.79 7.59
C THR A 33 -26.62 2.71 7.56
N ASP A 34 -27.44 2.78 6.53
CA ASP A 34 -28.43 1.77 6.12
C ASP A 34 -27.78 0.57 5.40
N MET A 35 -26.45 0.49 5.38
CA MET A 35 -25.67 -0.52 4.66
C MET A 35 -24.83 -1.37 5.61
N TYR A 36 -24.76 -2.67 5.37
CA TYR A 36 -23.73 -3.54 5.93
C TYR A 36 -22.42 -3.42 5.15
N LYS A 37 -21.30 -3.46 5.87
CA LYS A 37 -19.95 -3.61 5.30
C LYS A 37 -19.67 -5.10 5.16
N VAL A 38 -19.75 -5.62 3.95
CA VAL A 38 -19.57 -7.05 3.66
C VAL A 38 -18.17 -7.29 3.11
N CYS A 39 -17.50 -8.30 3.65
CA CYS A 39 -16.22 -8.81 3.19
C CYS A 39 -16.45 -10.25 2.70
N ALA A 40 -16.38 -10.46 1.39
CA ALA A 40 -16.51 -11.77 0.77
C ALA A 40 -15.14 -12.27 0.29
N THR A 41 -14.90 -13.57 0.40
CA THR A 41 -13.66 -14.20 -0.07
C THR A 41 -14.03 -15.23 -1.14
N ILE A 42 -13.41 -15.12 -2.31
CA ILE A 42 -13.72 -15.98 -3.46
C ILE A 42 -12.41 -16.57 -4.00
N PRO A 43 -12.37 -17.86 -4.38
CA PRO A 43 -11.25 -18.43 -5.13
C PRO A 43 -10.94 -17.61 -6.38
N ASP A 44 -9.65 -17.38 -6.61
CA ASP A 44 -9.14 -16.61 -7.75
C ASP A 44 -8.05 -17.45 -8.46
N ASN A 45 -7.11 -16.79 -9.11
CA ASN A 45 -5.99 -17.40 -9.81
C ASN A 45 -4.98 -18.07 -8.85
N TRP A 46 -3.99 -18.73 -9.43
CA TRP A 46 -2.82 -19.23 -8.72
C TRP A 46 -1.68 -18.24 -8.85
N VAL A 47 -0.83 -18.15 -7.83
CA VAL A 47 0.36 -17.29 -7.82
C VAL A 47 1.63 -18.07 -7.50
N SER A 48 2.73 -17.59 -8.07
CA SER A 48 4.07 -18.09 -7.78
C SER A 48 5.03 -16.91 -7.68
N ILE A 49 5.84 -16.89 -6.61
CA ILE A 49 6.81 -15.84 -6.32
C ILE A 49 8.19 -16.48 -6.26
N GLN A 50 9.10 -16.06 -7.13
CA GLN A 50 10.51 -16.43 -7.08
C GLN A 50 11.35 -15.25 -6.59
N LEU A 51 12.35 -15.56 -5.76
CA LEU A 51 13.41 -14.65 -5.37
C LEU A 51 14.74 -15.20 -5.89
N MET A 52 15.58 -14.31 -6.44
CA MET A 52 16.95 -14.62 -6.85
C MET A 52 17.87 -13.47 -6.44
N LEU A 53 18.99 -13.76 -5.80
CA LEU A 53 20.05 -12.79 -5.57
C LEU A 53 20.90 -12.68 -6.83
N ILE A 54 21.14 -11.45 -7.29
CA ILE A 54 22.01 -11.17 -8.43
C ILE A 54 23.01 -10.09 -8.01
N VAL A 55 24.30 -10.39 -8.16
CA VAL A 55 25.42 -9.52 -7.75
C VAL A 55 26.36 -9.17 -8.91
N GLY A 56 27.19 -8.15 -8.73
CA GLY A 56 28.14 -7.63 -9.71
C GLY A 56 27.64 -6.36 -10.42
N HIS A 57 28.45 -5.80 -11.31
CA HIS A 57 28.08 -4.58 -12.03
C HIS A 57 26.72 -4.74 -12.75
N ASN A 58 25.94 -3.65 -12.76
CA ASN A 58 24.62 -3.58 -13.40
C ASN A 58 23.66 -4.69 -12.92
N ALA A 59 23.66 -5.01 -11.62
CA ALA A 59 22.88 -6.12 -11.07
C ALA A 59 21.37 -5.99 -11.38
N ALA A 60 20.83 -4.77 -11.30
CA ALA A 60 19.42 -4.49 -11.63
C ALA A 60 19.09 -4.80 -13.10
N ASP A 61 19.94 -4.39 -14.04
CA ASP A 61 19.74 -4.66 -15.47
C ASP A 61 19.89 -6.15 -15.80
N LYS A 62 20.88 -6.82 -15.20
CA LYS A 62 21.04 -8.28 -15.32
C LYS A 62 19.82 -9.02 -14.78
N ALA A 63 19.26 -8.56 -13.66
CA ALA A 63 18.06 -9.13 -13.08
C ALA A 63 16.84 -8.96 -13.99
N ARG A 64 16.64 -7.76 -14.54
CA ARG A 64 15.55 -7.47 -15.48
C ARG A 64 15.67 -8.33 -16.74
N ARG A 65 16.87 -8.40 -17.33
CA ARG A 65 17.11 -9.20 -18.52
C ARG A 65 16.90 -10.70 -18.28
N THR A 66 17.30 -11.18 -17.11
CA THR A 66 17.07 -12.57 -16.68
C THR A 66 15.59 -12.88 -16.60
N PHE A 67 14.81 -12.02 -15.92
CA PHE A 67 13.35 -12.13 -15.84
C PHE A 67 12.69 -12.16 -17.22
N GLU A 68 13.01 -11.19 -18.09
CA GLU A 68 12.46 -11.10 -19.44
C GLU A 68 12.73 -12.37 -20.26
N THR A 69 13.95 -12.92 -20.13
CA THR A 69 14.38 -14.14 -20.85
C THR A 69 13.62 -15.36 -20.35
N ILE A 70 13.50 -15.56 -19.03
CA ILE A 70 12.71 -16.65 -18.45
C ILE A 70 11.25 -16.56 -18.93
N LEU A 71 10.68 -15.36 -18.87
CA LEU A 71 9.28 -15.13 -19.22
C LEU A 71 9.02 -15.40 -20.71
N ALA A 72 9.89 -14.93 -21.60
CA ALA A 72 9.77 -15.16 -23.04
C ALA A 72 9.86 -16.65 -23.39
N ARG A 73 10.80 -17.39 -22.79
CA ARG A 73 10.96 -18.85 -22.99
C ARG A 73 9.75 -19.61 -22.47
N THR A 74 9.28 -19.28 -21.27
CA THR A 74 8.09 -19.90 -20.66
C THR A 74 6.87 -19.67 -21.53
N ARG A 75 6.62 -18.44 -21.99
CA ARG A 75 5.51 -18.08 -22.89
C ARG A 75 5.53 -18.86 -24.19
N LYS A 76 6.70 -19.06 -24.79
CA LYS A 76 6.85 -19.87 -26.01
C LYS A 76 6.39 -21.31 -25.78
N ILE A 77 6.74 -21.90 -24.64
CA ILE A 77 6.33 -23.26 -24.27
C ILE A 77 4.83 -23.32 -23.99
N LEU A 78 4.28 -22.37 -23.22
CA LEU A 78 2.83 -22.28 -22.97
C LEU A 78 2.03 -22.23 -24.28
N LYS A 79 2.46 -21.38 -25.22
CA LYS A 79 1.84 -21.27 -26.55
C LYS A 79 1.92 -22.59 -27.32
N GLY A 80 3.07 -23.27 -27.30
CA GLY A 80 3.24 -24.58 -27.95
C GLY A 80 2.33 -25.67 -27.36
N LEU A 81 2.04 -25.58 -26.06
CA LEU A 81 1.12 -26.47 -25.34
C LEU A 81 -0.35 -26.01 -25.39
N LYS A 82 -0.67 -24.94 -26.13
CA LYS A 82 -2.01 -24.33 -26.21
C LYS A 82 -2.58 -23.95 -24.84
N MET A 83 -1.73 -23.50 -23.92
CA MET A 83 -2.12 -22.93 -22.63
C MET A 83 -2.26 -21.42 -22.73
N ASP A 84 -3.11 -20.84 -21.87
CA ASP A 84 -3.21 -19.39 -21.68
C ASP A 84 -1.85 -18.80 -21.25
N ASP A 85 -1.69 -17.48 -21.46
CA ASP A 85 -0.57 -16.73 -20.89
C ASP A 85 -0.85 -16.33 -19.42
N PHE A 86 0.18 -15.87 -18.73
CA PHE A 86 0.07 -15.27 -17.41
C PHE A 86 -0.94 -14.11 -17.40
N VAL A 87 -1.84 -14.15 -16.42
CA VAL A 87 -2.83 -13.10 -16.16
C VAL A 87 -2.15 -11.82 -15.66
N GLU A 88 -1.07 -11.99 -14.89
CA GLU A 88 -0.26 -10.89 -14.39
C GLU A 88 1.19 -11.37 -14.21
N THR A 89 2.14 -10.50 -14.54
CA THR A 89 3.56 -10.72 -14.24
C THR A 89 4.12 -9.47 -13.58
N ARG A 90 5.05 -9.66 -12.64
CA ARG A 90 5.68 -8.56 -11.92
C ARG A 90 7.14 -8.84 -11.66
N PHE A 91 7.98 -7.84 -11.90
CA PHE A 91 9.40 -7.86 -11.58
C PHE A 91 9.72 -6.70 -10.63
N GLU A 92 10.52 -6.97 -9.60
CA GLU A 92 11.01 -5.98 -8.64
C GLU A 92 12.50 -6.24 -8.34
N ALA A 93 13.34 -5.23 -8.52
CA ALA A 93 14.77 -5.27 -8.21
C ALA A 93 15.03 -4.71 -6.79
N ILE A 94 14.77 -5.52 -5.77
CA ILE A 94 14.86 -5.09 -4.38
C ILE A 94 16.34 -4.87 -4.02
N GLY A 95 16.65 -3.75 -3.35
CA GLY A 95 18.03 -3.33 -3.04
C GLY A 95 18.56 -2.22 -3.94
N ALA A 96 17.95 -1.99 -5.11
CA ALA A 96 18.32 -0.93 -6.05
C ALA A 96 17.46 0.34 -5.91
N ASN A 97 17.06 0.74 -4.70
CA ASN A 97 16.09 1.85 -4.49
C ASN A 97 14.69 1.64 -5.13
N HIS A 98 14.31 0.41 -5.49
CA HIS A 98 13.00 0.07 -6.11
C HIS A 98 11.76 0.67 -5.40
N PHE A 99 11.84 0.88 -4.08
CA PHE A 99 10.72 1.48 -3.34
C PHE A 99 10.59 3.00 -3.46
N ASN A 100 11.68 3.69 -3.78
CA ASN A 100 11.69 5.14 -3.96
C ASN A 100 11.17 5.47 -5.38
N PRO A 101 10.09 6.24 -5.54
CA PRO A 101 9.59 6.65 -6.85
C PRO A 101 10.61 7.42 -7.70
N ASN A 102 11.51 8.14 -7.04
CA ASN A 102 12.63 8.87 -7.65
C ASN A 102 13.96 8.10 -7.50
N GLY A 103 13.89 6.82 -7.11
CA GLY A 103 15.05 5.96 -6.98
C GLY A 103 15.67 5.70 -8.35
N ASP A 104 16.99 5.77 -8.39
CA ASP A 104 17.77 5.27 -9.50
C ASP A 104 18.27 3.86 -9.17
N GLU A 105 17.97 2.93 -10.07
CA GLU A 105 18.43 1.55 -9.99
C GLU A 105 19.80 1.36 -10.68
N SER A 106 20.25 2.39 -11.43
CA SER A 106 21.52 2.37 -12.14
C SER A 106 22.69 2.25 -11.15
N GLY A 107 23.67 1.42 -11.51
CA GLY A 107 24.86 1.20 -10.68
C GLY A 107 24.66 0.26 -9.48
N ALA A 108 23.46 -0.29 -9.25
CA ALA A 108 23.27 -1.31 -8.21
C ALA A 108 24.21 -2.51 -8.45
N THR A 109 24.98 -2.87 -7.43
CA THR A 109 25.94 -4.00 -7.47
C THR A 109 25.35 -5.29 -6.89
N GLU A 110 24.20 -5.21 -6.23
CA GLU A 110 23.46 -6.35 -5.71
C GLU A 110 21.96 -6.06 -5.69
N VAL A 111 21.14 -7.04 -6.08
CA VAL A 111 19.68 -6.97 -5.99
C VAL A 111 19.08 -8.32 -5.68
N VAL A 112 17.96 -8.32 -4.96
CA VAL A 112 17.02 -9.45 -4.96
C VAL A 112 16.00 -9.23 -6.06
N ALA A 113 16.13 -10.00 -7.13
CA ALA A 113 15.16 -10.09 -8.21
C ALA A 113 13.94 -10.88 -7.71
N LYS A 114 12.83 -10.18 -7.49
CA LYS A 114 11.55 -10.81 -7.18
C LYS A 114 10.69 -10.88 -8.44
N ILE A 115 10.34 -12.09 -8.82
CA ILE A 115 9.48 -12.39 -9.96
C ILE A 115 8.16 -12.95 -9.43
N GLY A 116 7.08 -12.21 -9.64
CA GLY A 116 5.72 -12.66 -9.36
C GLY A 116 5.01 -13.04 -10.64
N LEU A 117 4.30 -14.17 -10.61
CA LEU A 117 3.50 -14.66 -11.73
C LEU A 117 2.12 -15.06 -11.23
N LYS A 118 1.09 -14.76 -12.03
CA LYS A 118 -0.30 -15.15 -11.78
C LYS A 118 -0.85 -15.87 -13.00
N HIS A 119 -1.51 -17.01 -12.79
CA HIS A 119 -2.05 -17.83 -13.87
C HIS A 119 -3.31 -18.58 -13.40
N LYS A 120 -4.25 -18.85 -14.32
CA LYS A 120 -5.51 -19.58 -14.01
C LYS A 120 -5.26 -21.07 -13.73
N ASP A 121 -4.31 -21.65 -14.44
CA ASP A 121 -3.92 -23.06 -14.35
C ASP A 121 -2.56 -23.22 -13.65
N ARG A 122 -2.54 -23.95 -12.53
CA ARG A 122 -1.32 -24.21 -11.76
C ARG A 122 -0.21 -24.94 -12.53
N ARG A 123 -0.54 -25.67 -13.61
CA ARG A 123 0.44 -26.39 -14.44
C ARG A 123 1.45 -25.46 -15.11
N ALA A 124 1.08 -24.20 -15.36
CA ALA A 124 1.97 -23.21 -15.96
C ALA A 124 3.23 -22.96 -15.09
N PHE A 125 3.12 -23.06 -13.77
CA PHE A 125 4.25 -22.84 -12.86
C PHE A 125 5.28 -23.97 -12.92
N GLY A 126 4.86 -25.20 -13.22
CA GLY A 126 5.81 -26.30 -13.44
C GLY A 126 6.68 -26.07 -14.67
N ILE A 127 6.14 -25.42 -15.71
CA ILE A 127 6.89 -25.03 -16.91
C ILE A 127 7.85 -23.89 -16.57
N TYR A 128 7.34 -22.84 -15.92
CA TYR A 128 8.16 -21.71 -15.45
C TYR A 128 9.31 -22.18 -14.55
N GLY A 129 9.03 -23.04 -13.57
CA GLY A 129 10.00 -23.50 -12.59
C GLY A 129 11.18 -24.21 -13.25
N ARG A 130 10.92 -25.07 -14.27
CA ARG A 130 11.98 -25.73 -15.04
C ARG A 130 12.84 -24.73 -15.80
N GLU A 131 12.22 -23.78 -16.50
CA GLU A 131 12.97 -22.74 -17.21
C GLU A 131 13.79 -21.87 -16.24
N SER A 132 13.21 -21.47 -15.11
CA SER A 132 13.87 -20.60 -14.13
C SER A 132 15.12 -21.23 -13.51
N VAL A 133 15.13 -22.55 -13.31
CA VAL A 133 16.28 -23.26 -12.73
C VAL A 133 17.43 -23.26 -13.74
N CYS A 134 17.16 -23.58 -15.01
CA CYS A 134 18.17 -23.50 -16.07
C CYS A 134 18.75 -22.08 -16.19
N CYS A 135 17.91 -21.05 -16.07
CA CYS A 135 18.36 -19.66 -16.07
C CYS A 135 19.29 -19.37 -14.89
N GLY A 136 18.97 -19.92 -13.72
CA GLY A 136 19.74 -19.72 -12.51
C GLY A 136 21.16 -20.30 -12.55
N VAL A 137 21.35 -21.44 -13.20
CA VAL A 137 22.64 -22.15 -13.22
C VAL A 137 23.48 -21.88 -14.49
N SER A 138 22.88 -21.32 -15.55
CA SER A 138 23.56 -21.19 -16.86
C SER A 138 23.43 -19.83 -17.54
N MET A 139 22.73 -18.84 -16.96
CA MET A 139 22.62 -17.49 -17.55
C MET A 139 23.54 -16.48 -16.86
N ALA A 140 22.98 -15.36 -16.38
CA ALA A 140 23.74 -14.21 -15.90
C ALA A 140 24.65 -14.62 -14.74
N GLN A 141 25.95 -14.35 -14.89
CA GLN A 141 26.93 -14.59 -13.84
C GLN A 141 26.63 -13.71 -12.61
N GLY A 142 26.89 -14.28 -11.42
CA GLY A 142 26.54 -13.66 -10.14
C GLY A 142 25.09 -13.91 -9.70
N THR A 143 24.38 -14.88 -10.30
CA THR A 143 23.04 -15.29 -9.85
C THR A 143 23.13 -16.41 -8.82
N THR A 144 22.50 -16.24 -7.66
CA THR A 144 22.46 -17.21 -6.56
C THR A 144 21.21 -17.00 -5.69
N GLY A 145 21.10 -17.68 -4.54
CA GLY A 145 20.09 -17.38 -3.52
C GLY A 145 18.64 -17.55 -3.99
N PHE A 146 18.31 -18.73 -4.53
CA PHE A 146 16.96 -19.04 -5.01
C PHE A 146 16.00 -19.31 -3.84
N GLY A 147 14.87 -18.59 -3.81
CA GLY A 147 13.86 -18.73 -2.78
C GLY A 147 12.43 -18.45 -3.26
N GLY A 148 11.47 -18.65 -2.37
CA GLY A 148 10.05 -18.46 -2.66
C GLY A 148 9.36 -19.68 -3.28
N THR A 149 8.09 -19.53 -3.63
CA THR A 149 7.27 -20.61 -4.22
C THR A 149 7.66 -20.92 -5.67
N GLY A 150 8.24 -19.98 -6.40
CA GLY A 150 8.64 -20.20 -7.81
C GLY A 150 9.72 -21.24 -8.02
N VAL A 151 10.53 -21.53 -7.00
CA VAL A 151 11.57 -22.56 -7.08
C VAL A 151 10.92 -23.93 -7.29
N GLY A 152 11.23 -24.57 -8.42
CA GLY A 152 10.64 -25.86 -8.80
C GLY A 152 9.17 -25.79 -9.21
N GLY A 153 8.62 -24.59 -9.43
CA GLY A 153 7.27 -24.39 -9.95
C GLY A 153 6.15 -24.58 -8.93
N LYS A 154 6.43 -24.40 -7.63
CA LYS A 154 5.37 -24.38 -6.62
C LYS A 154 4.50 -23.13 -6.81
N SER A 155 3.25 -23.24 -6.37
CA SER A 155 2.28 -22.16 -6.43
C SER A 155 1.30 -22.27 -5.28
N SER A 156 0.59 -21.18 -5.03
CA SER A 156 -0.46 -21.10 -4.01
C SER A 156 -1.73 -20.56 -4.67
N GLU A 157 -2.87 -21.06 -4.24
CA GLU A 157 -4.16 -20.53 -4.65
C GLU A 157 -4.39 -19.16 -4.01
N VAL A 158 -4.89 -18.20 -4.78
CA VAL A 158 -5.29 -16.89 -4.27
C VAL A 158 -6.75 -16.95 -3.84
N LEU A 159 -7.00 -16.46 -2.63
CA LEU A 159 -8.34 -16.13 -2.16
C LEU A 159 -8.49 -14.62 -2.19
N ARG A 160 -9.27 -14.10 -3.15
CA ARG A 160 -9.46 -12.66 -3.31
C ARG A 160 -10.54 -12.16 -2.37
N VAL A 161 -10.25 -11.05 -1.70
CA VAL A 161 -11.20 -10.34 -0.84
C VAL A 161 -11.94 -9.26 -1.63
N TYR A 162 -13.27 -9.31 -1.59
CA TYR A 162 -14.17 -8.29 -2.11
C TYR A 162 -14.85 -7.58 -0.95
N SER A 163 -14.69 -6.25 -0.89
CA SER A 163 -15.39 -5.40 0.05
C SER A 163 -16.52 -4.68 -0.67
N MET A 164 -17.74 -4.81 -0.16
CA MET A 164 -18.92 -4.19 -0.75
C MET A 164 -19.90 -3.72 0.33
N LEU A 165 -20.79 -2.81 -0.06
CA LEU A 165 -21.91 -2.40 0.77
C LEU A 165 -23.17 -3.16 0.35
N VAL A 166 -23.88 -3.71 1.32
CA VAL A 166 -25.17 -4.41 1.08
C VAL A 166 -26.26 -3.71 1.89
N PRO A 167 -27.38 -3.29 1.28
CA PRO A 167 -28.49 -2.69 2.02
C PRO A 167 -28.97 -3.60 3.14
N LYS A 168 -29.13 -3.07 4.36
CA LYS A 168 -29.56 -3.84 5.53
C LYS A 168 -30.92 -4.50 5.29
N THR A 169 -31.79 -3.87 4.50
CA THR A 169 -33.12 -4.37 4.11
C THR A 169 -33.10 -5.63 3.24
N LYS A 170 -31.96 -5.99 2.65
CA LYS A 170 -31.83 -7.21 1.82
C LYS A 170 -31.47 -8.46 2.62
N LEU A 171 -31.20 -8.34 3.92
CA LEU A 171 -30.74 -9.44 4.77
C LEU A 171 -31.57 -9.52 6.05
N THR A 172 -31.91 -10.75 6.45
CA THR A 172 -32.54 -11.02 7.74
C THR A 172 -31.48 -11.41 8.76
N CYS A 173 -31.43 -10.73 9.91
CA CYS A 173 -30.53 -11.09 11.00
C CYS A 173 -31.17 -12.19 11.86
N GLN A 174 -30.41 -13.24 12.15
CA GLN A 174 -30.85 -14.35 13.00
C GLN A 174 -29.78 -14.70 14.03
N VAL A 175 -30.21 -15.05 15.23
CA VAL A 175 -29.36 -15.65 16.28
C VAL A 175 -29.70 -17.12 16.38
N ALA A 176 -28.68 -17.97 16.36
CA ALA A 176 -28.81 -19.41 16.59
C ALA A 176 -28.35 -19.73 18.01
N VAL A 177 -29.19 -20.42 18.78
CA VAL A 177 -28.87 -20.97 20.10
C VAL A 177 -29.29 -22.44 20.07
N ASP A 178 -28.32 -23.33 20.23
CA ASP A 178 -28.47 -24.77 19.97
C ASP A 178 -29.09 -25.00 18.57
N ASP A 179 -30.15 -25.80 18.50
CA ASP A 179 -30.87 -26.10 17.25
C ASP A 179 -31.95 -25.06 16.89
N LYS A 180 -32.12 -23.99 17.68
CA LYS A 180 -33.15 -22.97 17.48
C LYS A 180 -32.56 -21.71 16.83
N ARG A 181 -33.32 -21.12 15.90
CA ARG A 181 -33.01 -19.85 15.25
C ARG A 181 -34.09 -18.83 15.58
N PHE A 182 -33.68 -17.63 15.94
CA PHE A 182 -34.56 -16.51 16.27
C PHE A 182 -34.21 -15.33 15.38
N GLU A 183 -35.20 -14.76 14.70
CA GLU A 183 -35.00 -13.51 13.97
C GLU A 183 -34.78 -12.36 14.96
N VAL A 184 -33.85 -11.48 14.63
CA VAL A 184 -33.52 -10.30 15.43
C VAL A 184 -33.81 -9.07 14.60
N ALA A 185 -34.68 -8.21 15.13
CA ALA A 185 -34.93 -6.91 14.53
C ALA A 185 -33.68 -6.03 14.64
N VAL A 186 -33.18 -5.56 13.51
CA VAL A 186 -32.02 -4.65 13.43
C VAL A 186 -32.47 -3.34 12.78
N PRO A 187 -32.08 -2.16 13.30
CA PRO A 187 -32.35 -0.89 12.64
C PRO A 187 -31.75 -0.85 11.22
N THR A 188 -32.62 -0.75 10.21
CA THR A 188 -32.23 -0.76 8.79
C THR A 188 -32.24 0.63 8.15
N GLN A 189 -32.89 1.62 8.77
CA GLN A 189 -33.05 2.97 8.21
C GLN A 189 -31.74 3.76 8.12
N GLY A 190 -30.72 3.39 8.89
CA GLY A 190 -29.49 4.17 8.99
C GLY A 190 -29.72 5.48 9.73
N GLY A 191 -29.17 6.58 9.20
CA GLY A 191 -29.21 7.90 9.83
C GLY A 191 -27.94 8.73 9.62
N PHE A 192 -26.91 8.16 9.00
CA PHE A 192 -25.73 8.90 8.56
C PHE A 192 -26.06 9.77 7.33
N PRO A 193 -25.94 11.11 7.41
CA PRO A 193 -26.32 12.02 6.32
C PRO A 193 -25.31 12.07 5.15
N GLY A 194 -24.26 11.25 5.16
CA GLY A 194 -23.21 11.25 4.13
C GLY A 194 -22.22 12.43 4.22
N SER A 195 -22.51 13.45 5.02
CA SER A 195 -21.79 14.73 5.04
C SER A 195 -20.46 14.73 5.82
N ALA A 196 -20.19 13.76 6.70
CA ALA A 196 -18.87 13.67 7.37
C ALA A 196 -17.73 13.29 6.40
N SER A 197 -18.08 12.92 5.15
CA SER A 197 -17.19 12.69 4.03
C SER A 197 -16.81 13.96 3.27
N GLN A 198 -17.36 15.13 3.64
CA GLN A 198 -16.92 16.39 3.07
C GLN A 198 -15.45 16.57 3.49
N HIS A 199 -14.56 16.21 2.56
CA HIS A 199 -13.14 16.55 2.60
C HIS A 199 -13.05 17.93 3.22
N VAL A 200 -12.40 18.05 4.39
CA VAL A 200 -12.12 19.37 4.94
C VAL A 200 -11.32 20.06 3.83
N VAL A 201 -12.00 20.96 3.12
CA VAL A 201 -11.40 21.82 2.11
C VAL A 201 -10.23 22.44 2.85
N GLY A 202 -9.02 22.12 2.39
CA GLY A 202 -7.81 22.50 3.08
C GLY A 202 -7.93 23.97 3.41
N VAL A 203 -7.82 24.32 4.70
CA VAL A 203 -7.66 25.73 5.06
C VAL A 203 -6.46 26.19 4.25
N PRO A 204 -6.61 27.17 3.34
CA PRO A 204 -5.49 27.65 2.56
C PRO A 204 -4.39 28.05 3.54
N ALA A 205 -3.28 27.31 3.50
CA ALA A 205 -2.13 27.62 4.31
C ALA A 205 -1.20 28.47 3.46
N GLU A 206 -0.98 29.72 3.89
CA GLU A 206 0.04 30.57 3.32
C GLU A 206 1.41 30.00 3.68
N MET A 207 2.31 30.00 2.71
CA MET A 207 3.69 29.60 2.94
C MET A 207 4.42 30.72 3.71
N PRO A 208 5.22 30.41 4.74
CA PRO A 208 5.94 31.44 5.47
C PRO A 208 6.91 32.21 4.57
N ALA A 209 6.90 33.54 4.61
CA ALA A 209 7.78 34.36 3.79
C ALA A 209 9.28 34.13 4.11
N GLY A 210 10.14 34.26 3.10
CA GLY A 210 11.60 34.21 3.25
C GLY A 210 12.29 33.25 2.28
N PRO A 211 13.62 33.07 2.41
CA PRO A 211 14.37 32.09 1.63
C PRO A 211 13.99 30.67 2.04
N TYR A 212 13.96 29.77 1.06
CA TYR A 212 13.61 28.35 1.25
C TYR A 212 14.81 27.43 1.08
N GLU A 213 14.78 26.30 1.80
CA GLU A 213 15.65 25.16 1.59
C GLU A 213 14.83 23.89 1.34
N ARG A 214 15.38 22.95 0.58
CA ARG A 214 14.71 21.67 0.29
C ARG A 214 15.15 20.60 1.28
N VAL A 215 14.16 19.95 1.91
CA VAL A 215 14.40 18.90 2.92
C VAL A 215 13.39 17.75 2.78
N PRO A 216 13.74 16.52 3.20
CA PRO A 216 12.80 15.40 3.19
C PRO A 216 11.74 15.52 4.30
N LEU A 217 10.53 15.03 4.02
CA LEU A 217 9.40 15.04 4.95
C LEU A 217 9.70 14.41 6.32
N ARG A 218 10.63 13.44 6.40
CA ARG A 218 11.05 12.82 7.68
C ARG A 218 11.47 13.81 8.77
N LEU A 219 11.93 15.01 8.38
CA LEU A 219 12.33 16.07 9.32
C LEU A 219 11.15 16.88 9.86
N LEU A 220 9.99 16.84 9.19
CA LEU A 220 8.81 17.62 9.56
C LEU A 220 7.70 16.77 10.18
N CYS A 221 7.56 15.52 9.78
CA CYS A 221 6.45 14.68 10.22
C CYS A 221 6.87 13.23 10.52
N TRP A 222 6.03 12.58 11.31
CA TRP A 222 5.97 11.14 11.44
C TRP A 222 5.01 10.57 10.39
N ALA A 223 5.22 9.33 9.96
CA ALA A 223 4.31 8.65 9.05
C ALA A 223 3.95 7.24 9.54
N ARG A 224 2.72 6.83 9.28
CA ARG A 224 2.24 5.45 9.46
C ARG A 224 1.37 5.07 8.27
N SER A 225 1.47 3.83 7.81
CA SER A 225 0.66 3.34 6.71
C SER A 225 0.16 1.92 6.92
N GLY A 226 -0.90 1.57 6.19
CA GLY A 226 -1.54 0.26 6.23
C GLY A 226 -2.56 0.08 5.12
N ASP A 227 -2.98 -1.15 4.91
CA ASP A 227 -3.94 -1.49 3.85
C ASP A 227 -5.38 -1.63 4.35
N LYS A 228 -6.31 -1.53 3.39
CA LYS A 228 -7.65 -2.06 3.53
C LYS A 228 -8.11 -2.62 2.18
N GLY A 229 -7.87 -3.90 1.95
CA GLY A 229 -8.13 -4.51 0.63
C GLY A 229 -7.16 -3.94 -0.40
N ASN A 230 -7.67 -3.37 -1.50
CA ASN A 230 -6.84 -2.74 -2.53
C ASN A 230 -6.54 -1.24 -2.26
N LEU A 231 -6.88 -0.76 -1.06
CA LEU A 231 -6.62 0.61 -0.61
C LEU A 231 -5.33 0.66 0.22
N ALA A 232 -4.56 1.73 0.07
CA ALA A 232 -3.49 2.08 1.00
C ALA A 232 -3.84 3.37 1.76
N ASN A 233 -3.59 3.36 3.06
CA ASN A 233 -3.77 4.49 3.95
C ASN A 233 -2.39 4.98 4.38
N VAL A 234 -2.15 6.30 4.31
CA VAL A 234 -0.89 6.93 4.73
C VAL A 234 -1.21 8.14 5.60
N ALA A 235 -0.96 8.03 6.89
CA ALA A 235 -1.11 9.12 7.85
C ALA A 235 0.22 9.84 8.06
N LEU A 236 0.18 11.16 8.08
CA LEU A 236 1.26 12.05 8.49
C LEU A 236 0.85 12.82 9.75
N ILE A 237 1.75 12.93 10.73
CA ILE A 237 1.57 13.75 11.93
C ILE A 237 2.74 14.71 12.03
N ALA A 238 2.47 16.02 12.07
CA ALA A 238 3.51 17.03 12.20
C ALA A 238 4.28 16.83 13.51
N ARG A 239 5.61 16.88 13.47
CA ARG A 239 6.47 16.82 14.67
C ARG A 239 6.27 18.02 15.57
N LYS A 240 5.90 19.15 14.97
CA LYS A 240 5.60 20.39 15.68
C LYS A 240 4.38 21.08 15.06
N PRO A 241 3.53 21.75 15.86
CA PRO A 241 2.35 22.45 15.35
C PRO A 241 2.66 23.46 14.25
N GLU A 242 3.79 24.18 14.31
CA GLU A 242 4.18 25.18 13.31
C GLU A 242 4.47 24.59 11.92
N TYR A 243 4.70 23.29 11.81
CA TYR A 243 4.95 22.62 10.52
C TYR A 243 3.65 22.28 9.78
N LEU A 244 2.52 22.22 10.49
CA LEU A 244 1.25 21.78 9.91
C LEU A 244 0.78 22.64 8.72
N PRO A 245 0.81 23.99 8.76
CA PRO A 245 0.41 24.80 7.61
C PRO A 245 1.23 24.48 6.36
N LEU A 246 2.56 24.38 6.51
CA LEU A 246 3.45 24.02 5.41
C LEU A 246 3.16 22.62 4.86
N LEU A 247 2.97 21.63 5.73
CA LEU A 247 2.63 20.27 5.29
C LEU A 247 1.31 20.25 4.52
N ARG A 248 0.30 21.00 4.96
CA ARG A 248 -1.01 21.08 4.27
C ARG A 248 -0.91 21.75 2.90
N HIS A 249 -0.01 22.73 2.76
CA HIS A 249 0.28 23.36 1.48
C HIS A 249 1.08 22.44 0.56
N ALA A 250 2.18 21.88 1.06
CA ALA A 250 3.17 21.17 0.25
C ALA A 250 2.74 19.74 -0.09
N VAL A 251 2.02 19.05 0.79
CA VAL A 251 1.63 17.63 0.65
C VAL A 251 0.14 17.54 0.30
N THR A 252 -0.16 17.77 -0.96
CA THR A 252 -1.54 17.67 -1.50
C THR A 252 -1.85 16.25 -1.96
N ALA A 253 -3.14 15.94 -2.16
CA ALA A 253 -3.57 14.65 -2.68
C ALA A 253 -2.97 14.39 -4.08
N GLU A 254 -2.90 15.43 -4.91
CA GLU A 254 -2.36 15.40 -6.27
C GLU A 254 -0.86 15.09 -6.25
N ARG A 255 -0.10 15.78 -5.38
CA ARG A 255 1.35 15.55 -5.26
C ARG A 255 1.66 14.14 -4.74
N VAL A 256 0.87 13.64 -3.78
CA VAL A 256 0.99 12.24 -3.31
C VAL A 256 0.63 11.26 -4.43
N ARG A 257 -0.42 11.51 -5.21
CA ARG A 257 -0.79 10.69 -6.37
C ARG A 257 0.31 10.63 -7.41
N GLN A 258 0.92 11.77 -7.73
CA GLN A 258 2.02 11.89 -8.69
C GLN A 258 3.27 11.16 -8.17
N TYR A 259 3.60 11.36 -6.90
CA TYR A 259 4.75 10.71 -6.27
C TYR A 259 4.63 9.19 -6.31
N PHE A 260 3.44 8.64 -6.04
CA PHE A 260 3.20 7.20 -6.14
C PHE A 260 2.66 6.73 -7.51
N SER A 261 2.89 7.49 -8.58
CA SER A 261 2.35 7.21 -9.93
C SER A 261 2.65 5.81 -10.46
N ARG A 262 3.82 5.26 -10.14
CA ARG A 262 4.23 3.90 -10.55
C ARG A 262 3.45 2.77 -9.84
N ARG A 263 2.75 3.05 -8.74
CA ARG A 263 2.09 2.04 -7.89
C ARG A 263 0.59 2.24 -7.75
N VAL A 264 0.17 3.49 -7.55
CA VAL A 264 -1.24 3.86 -7.40
C VAL A 264 -1.84 3.98 -8.79
N GLN A 265 -3.01 3.40 -9.02
CA GLN A 265 -3.75 3.54 -10.28
C GLN A 265 -5.00 4.42 -10.12
N GLY A 266 -5.63 4.40 -8.94
CA GLY A 266 -6.84 5.17 -8.65
C GLY A 266 -6.59 6.58 -8.15
N LYS A 267 -7.64 7.21 -7.60
CA LYS A 267 -7.57 8.55 -6.98
C LYS A 267 -6.82 8.51 -5.65
N VAL A 268 -6.38 9.69 -5.20
CA VAL A 268 -5.92 9.92 -3.83
C VAL A 268 -6.84 10.94 -3.17
N GLU A 269 -7.25 10.65 -1.95
CA GLU A 269 -8.06 11.55 -1.13
C GLU A 269 -7.30 11.95 0.12
N ARG A 270 -7.40 13.21 0.53
CA ARG A 270 -6.83 13.70 1.79
C ARG A 270 -7.93 13.97 2.81
N PHE A 271 -7.68 13.56 4.05
CA PHE A 271 -8.52 13.80 5.20
C PHE A 271 -7.68 14.48 6.28
N ASP A 272 -7.94 15.76 6.55
CA ASP A 272 -7.21 16.52 7.57
C ASP A 272 -7.72 16.15 8.98
N MET A 273 -6.79 15.99 9.92
CA MET A 273 -7.03 15.73 11.34
C MET A 273 -6.33 16.81 12.18
N PRO A 274 -6.82 18.06 12.14
CA PRO A 274 -6.11 19.22 12.69
C PRO A 274 -5.92 19.14 14.20
N GLY A 275 -6.82 18.51 14.94
CA GLY A 275 -6.73 18.41 16.40
C GLY A 275 -5.53 17.61 16.92
N ILE A 276 -4.90 16.80 16.06
CA ILE A 276 -3.63 16.10 16.35
C ILE A 276 -2.50 16.54 15.42
N GLY A 277 -2.67 17.65 14.69
CA GLY A 277 -1.70 18.10 13.69
C GLY A 277 -1.45 17.07 12.58
N GLY A 278 -2.47 16.30 12.23
CA GLY A 278 -2.36 15.17 11.31
C GLY A 278 -3.10 15.37 9.98
N MET A 279 -2.76 14.54 9.01
CA MET A 279 -3.48 14.36 7.76
C MET A 279 -3.37 12.91 7.33
N ASN A 280 -4.40 12.40 6.67
CA ASN A 280 -4.47 11.04 6.19
C ASN A 280 -4.76 11.00 4.70
N PHE A 281 -3.98 10.22 3.96
CA PHE A 281 -4.16 10.00 2.54
C PHE A 281 -4.72 8.60 2.30
N LEU A 282 -5.81 8.52 1.53
CA LEU A 282 -6.37 7.27 1.06
C LEU A 282 -6.06 7.12 -0.43
N LEU A 283 -5.23 6.13 -0.76
CA LEU A 283 -4.76 5.83 -2.10
C LEU A 283 -5.56 4.65 -2.63
N HIS A 284 -6.32 4.89 -3.71
CA HIS A 284 -7.16 3.87 -4.34
C HIS A 284 -6.37 3.06 -5.36
N GLU A 285 -6.67 1.76 -5.45
CA GLU A 285 -6.01 0.81 -6.36
C GLU A 285 -4.48 0.85 -6.24
N ALA A 286 -3.99 0.79 -5.00
CA ALA A 286 -2.57 0.96 -4.69
C ALA A 286 -1.81 -0.38 -4.54
N LEU A 287 -2.54 -1.49 -4.43
CA LEU A 287 -2.00 -2.76 -3.94
C LEU A 287 -2.26 -3.95 -4.88
N GLY A 288 -2.53 -3.74 -6.17
CA GLY A 288 -2.63 -4.85 -7.15
C GLY A 288 -3.71 -5.89 -6.82
N GLY A 289 -4.86 -5.44 -6.29
CA GLY A 289 -5.97 -6.30 -5.88
C GLY A 289 -6.04 -6.58 -4.37
N GLY A 290 -5.04 -6.14 -3.60
CA GLY A 290 -4.99 -6.25 -2.15
C GLY A 290 -4.10 -7.38 -1.64
N GLY A 291 -3.88 -7.41 -0.32
CA GLY A 291 -2.79 -8.17 0.29
C GLY A 291 -2.76 -9.67 -0.03
N MET A 292 -3.92 -10.30 -0.22
CA MET A 292 -4.02 -11.73 -0.55
C MET A 292 -3.81 -12.05 -2.03
N SER A 293 -4.00 -11.08 -2.94
CA SER A 293 -3.99 -11.32 -4.39
C SER A 293 -2.83 -10.65 -5.12
N THR A 294 -2.09 -9.78 -4.45
CA THR A 294 -1.09 -8.93 -5.07
C THR A 294 0.23 -9.64 -5.34
N LEU A 295 0.88 -9.27 -6.44
CA LEU A 295 2.27 -9.67 -6.71
C LEU A 295 3.29 -8.70 -6.12
N HIS A 296 2.85 -7.58 -5.53
CA HIS A 296 3.72 -6.54 -4.98
C HIS A 296 4.50 -7.03 -3.74
N SER A 297 5.69 -6.45 -3.49
CA SER A 297 6.49 -6.77 -2.29
C SER A 297 5.91 -6.25 -0.99
N ASP A 298 5.08 -5.20 -1.07
CA ASP A 298 4.40 -4.61 0.07
C ASP A 298 2.89 -4.83 -0.03
N PRO A 299 2.38 -6.03 0.30
CA PRO A 299 0.96 -6.33 0.22
C PRO A 299 0.10 -5.59 1.24
N LEU A 300 0.72 -5.06 2.31
CA LEU A 300 0.03 -4.48 3.47
C LEU A 300 0.22 -2.94 3.57
N ALA A 301 0.71 -2.33 2.49
CA ALA A 301 1.05 -0.91 2.40
C ALA A 301 1.98 -0.39 3.52
N LYS A 302 2.81 -1.22 4.14
CA LYS A 302 3.66 -0.84 5.30
C LYS A 302 4.83 0.06 4.91
N THR A 303 5.25 0.00 3.65
CA THR A 303 6.36 0.81 3.13
C THR A 303 5.93 2.20 2.73
N PHE A 304 4.65 2.42 2.39
CA PHE A 304 4.16 3.68 1.83
C PHE A 304 4.46 4.89 2.72
N GLY A 305 4.29 4.79 4.04
CA GLY A 305 4.62 5.86 4.97
C GLY A 305 6.12 6.21 4.93
N GLN A 306 6.99 5.20 5.00
CA GLN A 306 8.44 5.41 4.93
C GLN A 306 8.90 5.98 3.59
N VAL A 307 8.31 5.51 2.49
CA VAL A 307 8.59 6.02 1.14
C VAL A 307 8.11 7.47 1.01
N LEU A 308 6.93 7.81 1.52
CA LEU A 308 6.44 9.18 1.48
C LEU A 308 7.34 10.13 2.28
N LEU A 309 7.95 9.67 3.38
CA LEU A 309 8.90 10.47 4.15
C LEU A 309 10.20 10.83 3.39
N LEU A 310 10.46 10.18 2.24
CA LEU A 310 11.55 10.54 1.32
C LEU A 310 11.18 11.69 0.38
N MET A 311 9.89 12.02 0.25
CA MET A 311 9.45 13.17 -0.54
C MET A 311 10.10 14.44 0.01
N GLU A 312 10.66 15.23 -0.89
CA GLU A 312 11.25 16.52 -0.55
C GLU A 312 10.22 17.65 -0.66
N VAL A 313 10.30 18.59 0.28
CA VAL A 313 9.49 19.81 0.33
C VAL A 313 10.39 21.01 0.61
N ASP A 314 9.95 22.18 0.13
CA ASP A 314 10.63 23.45 0.38
C ASP A 314 10.14 24.01 1.72
N VAL A 315 11.07 24.40 2.59
CA VAL A 315 10.82 24.92 3.95
C VAL A 315 11.58 26.21 4.20
N PRO A 316 11.12 27.10 5.10
CA PRO A 316 11.87 28.30 5.45
C PRO A 316 13.28 27.96 5.94
N ALA A 317 14.31 28.57 5.34
CA ALA A 317 15.70 28.35 5.71
C ALA A 317 15.98 28.72 7.18
N SER A 318 15.18 29.62 7.75
CA SER A 318 15.23 30.00 9.18
C SER A 318 14.95 28.84 10.14
N TRP A 319 14.33 27.74 9.68
CA TRP A 319 14.14 26.55 10.50
C TRP A 319 15.41 25.71 10.67
N GLY A 320 16.42 25.93 9.82
CA GLY A 320 17.73 25.26 9.91
C GLY A 320 17.62 23.72 9.89
N LEU A 321 16.68 23.16 9.13
CA LEU A 321 16.38 21.73 9.12
C LEU A 321 17.43 20.96 8.32
N ARG A 322 17.97 21.54 7.24
CA ARG A 322 18.98 20.88 6.42
C ARG A 322 20.26 20.57 7.20
N ALA A 323 20.65 21.44 8.13
CA ALA A 323 21.81 21.23 9.01
C ALA A 323 21.65 20.00 9.93
N ARG A 324 20.44 19.46 10.08
CA ARG A 324 20.19 18.22 10.85
C ARG A 324 20.40 16.95 10.03
N LEU A 325 20.43 17.04 8.69
CA LEU A 325 20.65 15.88 7.82
C LEU A 325 22.06 15.31 7.93
N SER A 326 23.06 16.13 8.26
CA SER A 326 24.45 15.69 8.43
C SER A 326 24.73 15.06 9.81
N LYS A 327 23.76 15.08 10.72
CA LYS A 327 23.87 14.55 12.09
C LYS A 327 23.09 13.24 12.31
N LEU A 328 22.44 12.73 11.25
CA LEU A 328 21.63 11.51 11.23
C LEU A 328 22.23 10.52 10.23
#